data_AF-A0A6P7XE66-F1
#
_entry.id   AF-A0A6P7XE66-F1
#
_cell.length_a   1.000
_cell.length_b   1.000
_cell.length_c   1.000
_cell.angle_alpha   90.00
_cell.angle_beta   90.00
_cell.angle_gamma   90.00
#
_symmetry.space_group_name_H-M   'P 1'
#
loop_
_entity.id
_entity.type
_entity.pdbx_description
1 polymer ?
#
loop_
_entity_poly.entity_id
_entity_poly.type
_entity_poly.pdbx_seq_one_letter_code
_entity_poly.pdbx_strand_id
1 'polypeptide(L)'
;MRLLNYSEKHEEIRPATHSQNHISHLHDLTKFLHKIIDGICGRTQPRYQDYGSLWNMTEWLEVLEELAVLFKTMVGQNMSEDETLKQLDGLNLSHQQAILKCLKGRKEEIRHSLVEKSSAMSSAHLQDFDWQLKLALSSDKISMLQMPLVNLDLDVRENDKIKSVSIEMNKEELQNLINSLESANKVVLQLK
;
A
#
# COMPACT_ATOMS: atom_id res chain seq x y z
N MET A 1 1.66 -36.15 4.49
CA MET A 1 1.31 -34.98 5.31
C MET A 1 2.63 -34.40 5.84
N ARG A 2 3.26 -33.47 5.11
CA ARG A 2 4.51 -32.81 5.50
C ARG A 2 4.21 -31.32 5.61
N LEU A 3 4.42 -30.79 6.81
CA LEU A 3 4.38 -29.37 7.12
C LEU A 3 5.51 -28.67 6.33
N LEU A 4 5.15 -27.74 5.47
CA LEU A 4 6.11 -26.84 4.83
C LEU A 4 6.40 -25.71 5.80
N ASN A 5 7.56 -25.79 6.44
CA ASN A 5 8.16 -24.69 7.19
C ASN A 5 8.45 -23.55 6.22
N TYR A 6 7.69 -22.47 6.31
CA TYR A 6 7.99 -21.21 5.66
C TYR A 6 9.11 -20.54 6.46
N SER A 7 10.36 -20.86 6.11
CA SER A 7 11.54 -20.16 6.59
C SER A 7 11.57 -18.79 5.93
N GLU A 8 11.17 -17.75 6.65
CA GLU A 8 11.54 -16.37 6.34
C GLU A 8 13.07 -16.29 6.29
N LYS A 9 13.62 -16.26 5.07
CA LYS A 9 14.98 -15.79 4.86
C LYS A 9 14.92 -14.27 5.01
N HIS A 10 15.32 -13.79 6.19
CA HIS A 10 15.81 -12.43 6.32
C HIS A 10 17.04 -12.30 5.42
N GLU A 11 16.81 -11.84 4.20
CA GLU A 11 17.86 -11.38 3.31
C GLU A 11 18.38 -10.07 3.90
N GLU A 12 19.54 -10.17 4.56
CA GLU A 12 20.29 -9.05 5.10
C GLU A 12 20.69 -8.17 3.90
N ILE A 13 19.84 -7.20 3.55
CA ILE A 13 20.16 -6.19 2.53
C ILE A 13 21.26 -5.31 3.12
N ARG A 14 22.51 -5.75 2.99
CA ARG A 14 23.65 -4.85 3.10
C ARG A 14 23.62 -3.97 1.85
N PRO A 15 23.55 -2.62 1.95
CA PRO A 15 23.79 -1.82 0.77
C PRO A 15 25.22 -2.10 0.33
N ALA A 16 25.31 -2.77 -0.82
CA ALA A 16 26.56 -3.12 -1.43
C ALA A 16 27.39 -1.85 -1.64
N THR A 17 28.69 -1.99 -1.42
CA THR A 17 29.75 -0.99 -1.57
C THR A 17 29.78 -0.25 -2.92
N HIS A 18 28.93 -0.61 -3.89
CA HIS A 18 28.78 0.04 -5.19
C HIS A 18 28.07 1.39 -5.10
N SER A 19 26.97 1.48 -4.33
CA SER A 19 26.12 2.68 -4.22
C SER A 19 26.88 3.92 -3.68
N GLN A 20 27.89 3.69 -2.84
CA GLN A 20 28.75 4.72 -2.24
C GLN A 20 29.53 5.54 -3.27
N ASN A 21 30.02 4.90 -4.33
CA ASN A 21 30.82 5.56 -5.36
C ASN A 21 29.93 6.44 -6.25
N HIS A 22 28.70 5.99 -6.51
CA HIS A 22 27.80 6.63 -7.46
C HIS A 22 27.24 7.97 -6.97
N ILE A 23 26.87 8.10 -5.70
CA ILE A 23 26.27 9.33 -5.15
C ILE A 23 27.27 10.44 -4.78
N SER A 24 28.57 10.15 -4.81
CA SER A 24 29.63 11.06 -4.36
C SER A 24 29.80 12.31 -5.25
N HIS A 25 29.41 12.23 -6.53
CA HIS A 25 29.54 13.31 -7.51
C HIS A 25 28.33 14.25 -7.57
N LEU A 26 27.33 14.02 -6.72
CA LEU A 26 26.05 14.71 -6.78
C LEU A 26 26.07 15.98 -5.94
N HIS A 27 26.11 17.15 -6.61
CA HIS A 27 26.17 18.46 -5.93
C HIS A 27 24.93 18.77 -5.07
N ASP A 28 23.80 18.10 -5.33
CA ASP A 28 22.50 18.39 -4.71
C ASP A 28 21.75 17.10 -4.29
N LEU A 29 22.43 16.25 -3.50
CA LEU A 29 21.91 14.95 -3.05
C LEU A 29 20.51 15.04 -2.43
N THR A 30 20.26 16.03 -1.58
CA THR A 30 18.96 16.22 -0.93
C THR A 30 17.83 16.38 -1.96
N LYS A 31 18.03 17.17 -3.01
CA LYS A 31 17.01 17.36 -4.06
C LYS A 31 16.77 16.08 -4.85
N PHE A 32 17.83 15.32 -5.12
CA PHE A 32 17.70 14.04 -5.78
C PHE A 32 16.92 13.03 -4.94
N LEU A 33 17.25 12.88 -3.66
CA LEU A 33 16.52 12.02 -2.72
C LEU A 33 15.03 12.41 -2.65
N HIS A 34 14.71 13.70 -2.62
CA HIS A 34 13.31 14.14 -2.67
C HIS A 34 12.60 13.72 -3.97
N LYS A 35 13.27 13.80 -5.13
CA LYS A 35 12.71 13.31 -6.41
C LYS A 35 12.52 11.79 -6.42
N ILE A 36 13.43 11.02 -5.79
CA ILE A 36 13.26 9.57 -5.62
C ILE A 36 12.01 9.28 -4.79
N ILE A 37 11.84 9.99 -3.67
CA ILE A 37 10.66 9.85 -2.81
C ILE A 37 9.39 10.27 -3.55
N ASP A 38 9.42 11.33 -4.35
CA ASP A 38 8.31 11.71 -5.22
C ASP A 38 7.92 10.56 -6.16
N GLY A 39 8.92 9.90 -6.77
CA GLY A 39 8.72 8.68 -7.53
C GLY A 39 8.07 7.53 -6.77
N ILE A 40 8.52 7.28 -5.53
CA ILE A 40 7.92 6.28 -4.64
C ILE A 40 6.45 6.63 -4.39
N CYS A 41 6.15 7.90 -4.15
CA CYS A 41 4.81 8.42 -3.86
C CYS A 41 3.93 8.62 -5.11
N GLY A 42 4.33 8.11 -6.28
CA GLY A 42 3.53 8.18 -7.51
C GLY A 42 3.55 9.56 -8.22
N ARG A 43 4.48 10.43 -7.85
CA ARG A 43 4.73 11.73 -8.49
C ARG A 43 5.91 11.63 -9.46
N THR A 44 6.36 12.79 -9.97
CA THR A 44 7.43 12.88 -10.97
C THR A 44 8.75 12.30 -10.48
N GLN A 45 9.25 11.28 -11.19
CA GLN A 45 10.57 10.69 -10.95
C GLN A 45 11.70 11.58 -11.51
N PRO A 46 12.93 11.46 -10.98
CA PRO A 46 14.06 12.15 -11.57
C PRO A 46 14.34 11.61 -12.98
N ARG A 47 14.81 12.47 -13.88
CA ARG A 47 14.97 12.14 -15.30
C ARG A 47 16.42 11.86 -15.61
N TYR A 48 16.68 10.81 -16.40
CA TYR A 48 18.04 10.45 -16.82
C TYR A 48 18.78 11.62 -17.48
N GLN A 49 18.10 12.42 -18.29
CA GLN A 49 18.69 13.60 -18.97
C GLN A 49 19.34 14.61 -18.01
N ASP A 50 18.84 14.71 -16.78
CA ASP A 50 19.38 15.63 -15.78
C ASP A 50 20.67 15.09 -15.11
N TYR A 51 20.97 13.79 -15.24
CA TYR A 51 22.06 13.09 -14.56
C TYR A 51 22.95 12.21 -15.46
N GLY A 52 22.71 12.21 -16.78
CA GLY A 52 23.40 11.34 -17.73
C GLY A 52 24.91 11.61 -17.89
N SER A 53 25.40 12.73 -17.35
CA SER A 53 26.85 13.01 -17.24
C SER A 53 27.51 12.35 -16.03
N LEU A 54 26.72 11.93 -15.03
CA LEU A 54 27.20 11.29 -13.80
C LEU A 54 27.11 9.77 -13.88
N TRP A 55 26.06 9.26 -14.53
CA TRP A 55 25.77 7.84 -14.64
C TRP A 55 25.45 7.45 -16.07
N ASN A 56 25.93 6.27 -16.47
CA ASN A 56 25.39 5.59 -17.65
C ASN A 56 23.97 5.06 -17.35
N MET A 57 23.27 4.59 -18.38
CA MET A 57 21.88 4.15 -18.22
C MET A 57 21.71 3.00 -17.22
N THR A 58 22.66 2.08 -17.15
CA THR A 58 22.61 0.93 -16.23
C THR A 58 22.81 1.38 -14.79
N GLU A 59 23.88 2.13 -14.52
CA GLU A 59 24.17 2.71 -13.20
C GLU A 59 23.01 3.59 -12.71
N TRP A 60 22.39 4.32 -13.62
CA TRP A 60 21.22 5.14 -13.32
C TRP A 60 20.04 4.31 -12.80
N LEU A 61 19.70 3.22 -13.49
CA LEU A 61 18.60 2.34 -13.08
C LEU A 61 18.90 1.69 -11.73
N GLU A 62 20.13 1.22 -11.53
CA GLU A 62 20.59 0.63 -10.27
C GLU A 62 20.45 1.62 -9.11
N VAL A 63 20.93 2.86 -9.27
CA VAL A 63 20.83 3.91 -8.23
C VAL A 63 19.37 4.26 -7.92
N LEU A 64 18.51 4.36 -8.94
CA LEU A 64 17.09 4.61 -8.73
C LEU A 64 16.44 3.48 -7.92
N GLU A 65 16.72 2.24 -8.29
CA GLU A 65 16.13 1.05 -7.67
C GLU A 65 16.63 0.86 -6.24
N GLU A 66 17.93 0.93 -6.01
CA GLU A 66 18.54 0.78 -4.69
C GLU A 66 18.01 1.82 -3.69
N LEU A 67 17.98 3.10 -4.07
CA LEU A 67 17.46 4.16 -3.21
C LEU A 67 15.95 4.01 -2.99
N ALA A 68 15.20 3.60 -4.02
CA ALA A 68 13.78 3.37 -3.86
C ALA A 68 13.49 2.21 -2.90
N VAL A 69 14.21 1.10 -3.03
CA VAL A 69 14.12 -0.07 -2.13
C VAL A 69 14.50 0.34 -0.71
N LEU A 70 15.60 1.07 -0.54
CA LEU A 70 16.06 1.56 0.76
C LEU A 70 14.97 2.31 1.54
N PHE A 71 14.38 3.35 0.93
CA PHE A 71 13.32 4.13 1.59
C PHE A 71 12.06 3.30 1.87
N LYS A 72 11.66 2.43 0.93
CA LYS A 72 10.49 1.57 1.13
C LYS A 72 10.70 0.59 2.28
N THR A 73 11.89 -0.02 2.38
CA THR A 73 12.24 -0.97 3.44
C THR A 73 12.30 -0.27 4.80
N MET A 74 12.98 0.87 4.90
CA MET A 74 13.09 1.62 6.16
C MET A 74 11.74 2.03 6.72
N VAL A 75 10.83 2.52 5.85
CA VAL A 75 9.49 2.91 6.26
C VAL A 75 8.59 1.69 6.52
N GLY A 76 8.65 0.68 5.65
CA GLY A 76 7.83 -0.53 5.75
C GLY A 76 8.12 -1.37 6.99
N GLN A 77 9.39 -1.44 7.42
CA GLN A 77 9.81 -2.12 8.65
C GLN A 77 9.73 -1.23 9.90
N ASN A 78 9.33 0.04 9.75
CA ASN A 78 9.30 1.03 10.83
C ASN A 78 10.62 1.11 11.62
N MET A 79 11.75 1.11 10.90
CA MET A 79 13.08 1.08 11.50
C MET A 79 13.32 2.30 12.41
N SER A 80 14.02 2.07 13.52
CA SER A 80 14.53 3.14 14.38
C SER A 80 15.68 3.91 13.71
N GLU A 81 16.03 5.07 14.26
CA GLU A 81 17.15 5.88 13.75
C GLU A 81 18.49 5.13 13.86
N ASP A 82 18.71 4.39 14.95
CA ASP A 82 19.93 3.60 15.15
C ASP A 82 20.03 2.43 14.16
N GLU A 83 18.93 1.75 13.87
CA GLU A 83 18.88 0.69 12.85
C GLU A 83 19.08 1.25 11.44
N THR A 84 18.53 2.44 11.19
CA THR A 84 18.72 3.16 9.93
C THR A 84 20.20 3.53 9.74
N LEU A 85 20.85 4.05 10.78
CA LEU A 85 22.28 4.37 10.74
C LEU A 85 23.14 3.14 10.46
N LYS A 86 22.86 2.01 11.13
CA LYS A 86 23.54 0.73 10.88
C LYS A 86 23.40 0.26 9.44
N GLN A 87 22.21 0.39 8.86
CA GLN A 87 21.99 0.10 7.44
C GLN A 87 22.82 1.01 6.52
N LEU A 88 23.13 2.23 6.97
CA LEU A 88 23.88 3.20 6.19
C LEU A 88 25.37 3.26 6.56
N ASP A 89 25.90 2.33 7.38
CA ASP A 89 27.28 2.36 7.91
C ASP A 89 28.37 2.43 6.83
N GLY A 90 28.05 2.07 5.58
CA GLY A 90 28.94 2.22 4.45
C GLY A 90 29.01 3.64 3.84
N LEU A 91 28.00 4.48 4.05
CA LEU A 91 27.96 5.82 3.48
C LEU A 91 28.76 6.83 4.32
N ASN A 92 29.22 7.91 3.70
CA ASN A 92 29.79 9.02 4.46
C ASN A 92 28.72 9.73 5.33
N LEU A 93 29.16 10.38 6.40
CA LEU A 93 28.26 11.01 7.38
C LEU A 93 27.32 12.05 6.75
N SER A 94 27.77 12.78 5.73
CA SER A 94 26.95 13.80 5.05
C SER A 94 25.78 13.16 4.29
N HIS A 95 26.02 12.06 3.58
CA HIS A 95 24.99 11.30 2.87
C HIS A 95 24.02 10.63 3.85
N GLN A 96 24.53 10.05 4.94
CA GLN A 96 23.70 9.48 6.01
C GLN A 96 22.72 10.53 6.56
N GLN A 97 23.22 11.73 6.88
CA GLN A 97 22.39 12.83 7.38
C GLN A 97 21.34 13.29 6.37
N ALA A 98 21.69 13.36 5.08
CA ALA A 98 20.75 13.74 4.02
C ALA A 98 19.61 12.71 3.89
N ILE A 99 19.93 11.41 3.92
CA ILE A 99 18.94 10.33 3.87
C ILE A 99 18.04 10.36 5.12
N LEU A 100 18.62 10.45 6.31
CA LEU A 100 17.86 10.54 7.57
C LEU A 100 16.91 11.74 7.59
N LYS A 101 17.37 12.91 7.12
CA LYS A 101 16.55 14.11 7.04
C LYS A 101 15.36 13.92 6.09
N CYS A 102 15.58 13.33 4.92
CA CYS A 102 14.52 13.03 3.96
C CYS A 102 13.54 12.00 4.51
N LEU A 103 14.05 10.94 5.14
CA LEU A 103 13.24 9.88 5.76
C LEU A 103 12.36 10.46 6.87
N LYS A 104 12.92 11.22 7.81
CA LYS A 104 12.16 11.86 8.91
C LYS A 104 11.07 12.80 8.40
N GLY A 105 11.39 13.63 7.40
CA GLY A 105 10.45 14.61 6.86
C GLY A 105 9.32 14.01 6.02
N ARG A 106 9.54 12.85 5.40
CA ARG A 106 8.60 12.26 4.43
C ARG A 106 8.13 10.85 4.75
N LYS A 107 8.40 10.35 5.96
CA LYS A 107 8.01 9.00 6.42
C LYS A 107 6.53 8.73 6.20
N GLU A 108 5.66 9.65 6.61
CA GLU A 108 4.21 9.48 6.49
C GLU A 108 3.72 9.46 5.03
N GLU A 109 4.32 10.26 4.15
CA GLU A 109 3.98 10.23 2.72
C GLU A 109 4.36 8.89 2.08
N ILE A 110 5.55 8.38 2.40
CA ILE A 110 6.02 7.08 1.91
C ILE A 110 5.11 5.97 2.46
N ARG A 111 4.81 6.01 3.76
CA ARG A 111 3.93 5.03 4.41
C ARG A 111 2.55 5.02 3.77
N HIS A 112 1.97 6.19 3.53
CA HIS A 112 0.69 6.32 2.85
C HIS A 112 0.73 5.67 1.46
N SER A 113 1.74 5.99 0.65
CA SER A 113 1.86 5.42 -0.69
C SER A 113 2.08 3.91 -0.69
N LEU A 114 2.84 3.39 0.28
CA LEU A 114 3.02 1.94 0.46
C LEU A 114 1.71 1.24 0.85
N VAL A 115 0.92 1.84 1.75
CA VAL A 115 -0.39 1.33 2.14
C VAL A 115 -1.36 1.41 0.97
N GLU A 116 -1.43 2.53 0.24
CA GLU A 116 -2.27 2.67 -0.95
C GLU A 116 -1.90 1.65 -2.02
N LYS A 117 -0.61 1.39 -2.26
CA LYS A 117 -0.18 0.36 -3.22
C LYS A 117 -0.55 -1.04 -2.76
N SER A 118 -0.41 -1.36 -1.47
CA SER A 118 -0.86 -2.64 -0.90
C SER A 118 -2.39 -2.79 -0.93
N SER A 119 -3.12 -1.72 -0.65
CA SER A 119 -4.58 -1.67 -0.72
C SER A 119 -5.09 -1.67 -2.16
N ALA A 120 -4.35 -1.10 -3.11
CA ALA A 120 -4.63 -1.22 -4.54
C ALA A 120 -4.32 -2.64 -5.06
N MET A 121 -3.46 -3.39 -4.37
CA MET A 121 -3.33 -4.84 -4.57
C MET A 121 -4.49 -5.63 -3.95
N SER A 122 -5.24 -5.06 -2.99
CA SER A 122 -6.55 -5.59 -2.59
C SER A 122 -7.56 -5.19 -3.66
N SER A 123 -7.82 -6.14 -4.57
CA SER A 123 -8.43 -5.86 -5.87
C SER A 123 -9.79 -5.18 -5.81
N ALA A 124 -10.54 -5.25 -4.71
CA ALA A 124 -11.90 -4.73 -4.60
C ALA A 124 -12.13 -3.92 -3.31
N HIS A 125 -12.75 -2.73 -3.42
CA HIS A 125 -13.28 -1.97 -2.29
C HIS A 125 -14.67 -1.42 -2.57
N LEU A 126 -15.53 -1.37 -1.54
CA LEU A 126 -16.87 -0.79 -1.64
C LEU A 126 -16.76 0.74 -1.77
N GLN A 127 -17.34 1.29 -2.84
CA GLN A 127 -17.35 2.73 -3.14
C GLN A 127 -18.65 3.38 -2.70
N ASP A 128 -19.79 2.74 -2.98
CA ASP A 128 -21.12 3.26 -2.64
C ASP A 128 -22.10 2.12 -2.35
N PHE A 129 -23.19 2.44 -1.66
CA PHE A 129 -24.31 1.52 -1.50
C PHE A 129 -25.66 2.24 -1.45
N ASP A 130 -26.65 1.64 -2.09
CA ASP A 130 -28.04 2.08 -2.06
C ASP A 130 -28.95 0.94 -1.61
N TRP A 131 -30.10 1.27 -1.03
CA TRP A 131 -31.06 0.26 -0.63
C TRP A 131 -32.51 0.68 -0.90
N GLN A 132 -33.37 -0.30 -1.13
CA GLN A 132 -34.79 -0.09 -1.34
C GLN A 132 -35.61 -1.21 -0.70
N LEU A 133 -36.75 -0.86 -0.10
CA LEU A 133 -37.70 -1.80 0.46
C LEU A 133 -38.80 -2.12 -0.57
N LYS A 134 -39.07 -3.41 -0.80
CA LYS A 134 -40.12 -3.90 -1.69
C LYS A 134 -41.07 -4.85 -0.95
N LEU A 135 -42.31 -4.91 -1.40
CA LEU A 135 -43.29 -5.88 -0.93
C LEU A 135 -43.46 -6.96 -2.01
N ALA A 136 -42.94 -8.15 -1.75
CA ALA A 136 -43.09 -9.29 -2.64
C ALA A 136 -44.36 -10.07 -2.29
N LEU A 137 -45.05 -10.58 -3.31
CA LEU A 137 -46.16 -11.50 -3.13
C LEU A 137 -45.61 -12.90 -2.88
N SER A 138 -45.91 -13.49 -1.72
CA SER A 138 -45.56 -14.88 -1.45
C SER A 138 -46.44 -15.82 -2.29
N SER A 139 -45.82 -16.74 -3.04
CA SER A 139 -46.52 -17.77 -3.80
C SER A 139 -47.04 -18.93 -2.94
N ASP A 140 -46.61 -19.01 -1.68
CA ASP A 140 -46.60 -20.27 -0.94
C ASP A 140 -47.77 -20.41 0.03
N LYS A 141 -48.63 -19.40 0.14
CA LYS A 141 -49.87 -19.43 0.94
C LYS A 141 -51.02 -18.78 0.17
N ILE A 142 -52.15 -19.47 0.10
CA ILE A 142 -53.42 -19.04 -0.54
C ILE A 142 -53.94 -17.72 0.05
N SER A 143 -53.47 -17.32 1.24
CA SER A 143 -53.56 -15.95 1.76
C SER A 143 -52.38 -15.12 1.26
N MET A 144 -52.60 -14.22 0.29
CA MET A 144 -51.59 -13.29 -0.25
C MET A 144 -50.95 -12.43 0.86
N LEU A 145 -49.88 -12.91 1.47
CA LEU A 145 -49.08 -12.15 2.43
C LEU A 145 -47.99 -11.40 1.67
N GLN A 146 -48.02 -10.08 1.77
CA GLN A 146 -46.95 -9.21 1.31
C GLN A 146 -45.75 -9.39 2.23
N MET A 147 -44.65 -9.96 1.73
CA MET A 147 -43.40 -10.10 2.47
C MET A 147 -42.50 -8.91 2.16
N PRO A 148 -42.06 -8.14 3.18
CA PRO A 148 -41.08 -7.08 2.97
C PRO A 148 -39.70 -7.68 2.68
N LEU A 149 -39.12 -7.27 1.57
CA LEU A 149 -37.77 -7.60 1.14
C LEU A 149 -36.96 -6.31 0.96
N VAL A 150 -35.67 -6.36 1.26
CA VAL A 150 -34.71 -5.29 0.96
C VAL A 150 -33.91 -5.70 -0.27
N ASN A 151 -33.78 -4.81 -1.24
CA ASN A 151 -32.73 -4.89 -2.24
C ASN A 151 -31.61 -3.94 -1.83
N LEU A 152 -30.40 -4.48 -1.74
CA LEU A 152 -29.16 -3.77 -1.44
C LEU A 152 -28.31 -3.77 -2.70
N ASP A 153 -28.00 -2.58 -3.20
CA ASP A 153 -27.12 -2.35 -4.33
C ASP A 153 -25.76 -1.87 -3.81
N LEU A 154 -24.68 -2.51 -4.24
CA LEU A 154 -23.31 -2.24 -3.82
C LEU A 154 -22.46 -1.92 -5.05
N ASP A 155 -21.85 -0.74 -5.07
CA ASP A 155 -20.87 -0.38 -6.09
C ASP A 155 -19.47 -0.68 -5.58
N VAL A 156 -18.87 -1.73 -6.13
CA VAL A 156 -17.53 -2.19 -5.76
C VAL A 156 -16.55 -1.77 -6.83
N ARG A 157 -15.53 -0.98 -6.46
CA ARG A 157 -14.43 -0.65 -7.36
C ARG A 157 -13.39 -1.76 -7.32
N GLU A 158 -13.12 -2.34 -8.47
CA GLU A 158 -12.06 -3.32 -8.68
C GLU A 158 -11.24 -3.03 -9.94
N ASN A 159 -9.91 -2.92 -9.77
CA ASN A 159 -8.98 -2.59 -10.86
C ASN A 159 -9.43 -1.37 -11.72
N ASP A 160 -9.79 -0.27 -11.03
CA ASP A 160 -10.35 0.96 -11.62
C ASP A 160 -11.69 0.82 -12.38
N LYS A 161 -12.36 -0.33 -12.28
CA LYS A 161 -13.70 -0.56 -12.81
C LYS A 161 -14.70 -0.66 -11.69
N ILE A 162 -15.87 -0.05 -11.87
CA ILE A 162 -16.98 -0.18 -10.92
C ILE A 162 -17.84 -1.38 -11.35
N LYS A 163 -18.07 -2.30 -10.41
CA LYS A 163 -18.95 -3.45 -10.53
C LYS A 163 -20.10 -3.28 -9.53
N SER A 164 -21.32 -3.17 -10.05
CA SER A 164 -22.52 -3.14 -9.23
C SER A 164 -22.98 -4.56 -8.88
N VAL A 165 -23.28 -4.79 -7.61
CA VAL A 165 -23.81 -6.05 -7.07
C VAL A 165 -25.14 -5.78 -6.40
N SER A 166 -26.19 -6.48 -6.81
CA SER A 166 -27.54 -6.34 -6.24
C SER A 166 -27.91 -7.60 -5.48
N ILE A 167 -28.40 -7.44 -4.25
CA ILE A 167 -28.75 -8.55 -3.35
C ILE A 167 -30.15 -8.30 -2.79
N GLU A 168 -31.06 -9.23 -3.03
CA GLU A 168 -32.38 -9.24 -2.38
C GLU A 168 -32.35 -10.10 -1.12
N MET A 169 -32.87 -9.58 -0.01
CA MET A 169 -32.85 -10.25 1.28
C MET A 169 -34.16 -10.04 2.02
N ASN A 170 -34.59 -11.07 2.75
CA ASN A 170 -35.60 -10.92 3.79
C ASN A 170 -34.98 -10.35 5.09
N LYS A 171 -35.83 -10.10 6.09
CA LYS A 171 -35.40 -9.53 7.38
C LYS A 171 -34.33 -10.37 8.10
N GLU A 172 -34.45 -11.68 8.08
CA GLU A 172 -33.53 -12.60 8.76
C GLU A 172 -32.16 -12.61 8.07
N GLU A 173 -32.15 -12.68 6.73
CA GLU A 173 -30.93 -12.62 5.92
C GLU A 173 -30.20 -11.28 6.10
N LEU A 174 -30.93 -10.16 6.11
CA LEU A 174 -30.35 -8.84 6.38
C LEU A 174 -29.73 -8.77 7.79
N GLN A 175 -30.42 -9.31 8.80
CA GLN A 175 -29.89 -9.33 10.16
C GLN A 175 -28.61 -10.17 10.25
N ASN A 176 -28.56 -11.31 9.55
CA ASN A 176 -27.38 -12.15 9.49
C ASN A 176 -26.20 -11.44 8.80
N LEU A 177 -26.46 -10.69 7.72
CA LEU A 177 -25.45 -9.87 7.05
C LEU A 177 -24.89 -8.80 8.00
N ILE A 178 -25.76 -8.04 8.69
CA ILE A 178 -25.35 -7.02 9.66
C ILE A 178 -24.48 -7.63 10.76
N ASN A 179 -24.92 -8.74 11.36
CA ASN A 179 -24.18 -9.43 12.42
C ASN A 179 -22.80 -9.90 11.96
N SER A 180 -22.67 -10.34 10.70
CA SER A 180 -21.41 -10.76 10.10
C SER A 180 -20.46 -9.58 9.93
N LEU A 181 -20.96 -8.44 9.43
CA LEU A 181 -20.19 -7.21 9.25
C LEU A 181 -19.75 -6.62 10.60
N GLU A 182 -20.62 -6.62 11.62
CA GLU A 182 -20.27 -6.18 12.96
C GLU A 182 -19.18 -7.05 13.60
N SER A 183 -19.28 -8.38 13.44
CA SER A 183 -18.27 -9.32 13.92
C SER A 183 -16.92 -9.08 13.24
N ALA A 184 -16.90 -8.86 11.93
CA ALA A 184 -15.69 -8.51 11.20
C ALA A 184 -15.10 -7.16 11.68
N ASN A 185 -15.94 -6.15 11.87
CA ASN A 185 -15.50 -4.83 12.35
C ASN A 185 -14.89 -4.90 13.76
N LYS A 186 -15.45 -5.73 14.65
CA LYS A 186 -14.88 -5.95 15.99
C LYS A 186 -13.45 -6.49 15.92
N VAL A 187 -13.17 -7.44 15.04
CA VAL A 187 -11.80 -7.97 14.84
C VAL A 187 -10.87 -6.88 14.32
N VAL A 188 -11.32 -6.09 13.34
CA VAL A 188 -10.52 -4.97 12.79
C VAL A 188 -10.18 -3.94 13.86
N LEU A 189 -11.10 -3.61 14.76
CA LEU A 189 -10.87 -2.66 15.84
C LEU A 189 -9.91 -3.18 16.92
N GLN A 190 -9.81 -4.49 17.11
CA GLN A 190 -8.86 -5.10 18.05
C GLN A 190 -7.41 -5.14 17.51
N LEU A 191 -7.25 -4.98 16.20
CA LEU A 191 -5.94 -4.96 15.52
C LEU A 191 -5.36 -3.55 15.37
N LYS A 192 -6.13 -2.51 15.72
CA LYS A 192 -5.67 -1.10 15.77
C LYS A 192 -5.07 -0.77 17.12
#